data_AF-A0A7X1LXW3-F1
#
_entry.id   AF-A0A7X1LXW3-F1
#
_cell.length_a   1.000
_cell.length_b   1.000
_cell.length_c   1.000
_cell.angle_alpha   90.00
_cell.angle_beta   90.00
_cell.angle_gamma   90.00
#
_symmetry.space_group_name_H-M   'P 1'
#
loop_
_entity.id
_entity.type
_entity.pdbx_description
1 polymer ?
#
loop_
_entity_poly.entity_id
_entity_poly.type
_entity_poly.pdbx_seq_one_letter_code
_entity_poly.pdbx_strand_id
1 'polypeptide(L)'
;MGIYVSIRGWLECDATQRAAVQEIIAAYDDDHYSHGWGSPRRQHGSWAHYVFYGADIRESALGWFTDQIGEIAGLPASDDDGDLVQGLFLVSHEVEGMTEWQVRDGRLHTAPADTGYRYLDA
;
A
#
# COMPACT_ATOMS: atom_id res chain seq x y z
N MET A 1 14.41 18.30 13.35
CA MET A 1 13.86 17.66 12.14
C MET A 1 13.84 16.17 12.37
N GLY A 2 12.80 15.47 11.92
CA GLY A 2 12.78 14.01 11.86
C GLY A 2 12.84 13.55 10.41
N ILE A 3 13.23 12.30 10.19
CA ILE A 3 13.35 11.70 8.85
C ILE A 3 11.95 11.39 8.32
N TYR A 4 11.71 11.75 7.06
CA TYR A 4 10.49 11.45 6.34
C TYR A 4 10.71 10.37 5.28
N VAL A 5 9.60 9.72 4.95
CA VAL A 5 9.53 8.65 3.95
C VAL A 5 8.34 8.93 3.06
N SER A 6 8.60 9.15 1.77
CA SER A 6 7.56 9.37 0.78
C SER A 6 7.08 8.04 0.24
N ILE A 7 5.82 7.70 0.48
CA ILE A 7 5.21 6.44 0.06
C ILE A 7 4.14 6.73 -0.97
N ARG A 8 4.21 6.06 -2.12
CA ARG A 8 3.19 6.15 -3.18
C ARG A 8 2.97 4.79 -3.84
N GLY A 9 1.73 4.42 -4.06
CA GLY A 9 1.44 3.11 -4.63
C GLY A 9 -0.03 2.76 -4.69
N TRP A 10 -0.28 1.49 -4.94
CA TRP A 10 -1.62 0.95 -5.09
C TRP A 10 -1.71 -0.51 -4.69
N LEU A 11 -2.93 -0.93 -4.39
CA LEU A 11 -3.38 -2.29 -4.17
C LEU A 11 -4.49 -2.62 -5.16
N GLU A 12 -4.45 -3.83 -5.69
CA GLU A 12 -5.47 -4.46 -6.52
C GLU A 12 -6.09 -5.62 -5.75
N CYS A 13 -7.43 -5.70 -5.79
CA CYS A 13 -8.22 -6.68 -5.07
C CYS A 13 -9.61 -6.83 -5.71
N ASP A 14 -10.37 -7.83 -5.30
CA ASP A 14 -11.78 -7.96 -5.68
C ASP A 14 -12.72 -7.08 -4.81
N ALA A 15 -14.03 -7.15 -5.05
CA ALA A 15 -15.02 -6.33 -4.34
C ALA A 15 -15.14 -6.69 -2.84
N THR A 16 -15.03 -7.97 -2.49
CA THR A 16 -15.11 -8.48 -1.12
C THR A 16 -13.84 -8.10 -0.35
N GLN A 17 -12.68 -8.36 -0.94
CA GLN A 17 -11.38 -7.97 -0.41
C GLN A 17 -11.30 -6.45 -0.25
N ARG A 18 -11.81 -5.66 -1.19
CA ARG A 18 -11.86 -4.20 -1.06
C ARG A 18 -12.61 -3.76 0.20
N ALA A 19 -13.75 -4.38 0.51
CA ALA A 19 -14.50 -4.04 1.72
C ALA A 19 -13.66 -4.33 2.97
N ALA A 20 -13.00 -5.50 3.02
CA ALA A 20 -12.08 -5.85 4.11
C ALA A 20 -10.87 -4.90 4.21
N VAL A 21 -10.30 -4.49 3.07
CA VAL A 21 -9.22 -3.49 3.02
C VAL A 21 -9.69 -2.17 3.64
N GLN A 22 -10.91 -1.72 3.34
CA GLN A 22 -11.46 -0.50 3.93
C GLN A 22 -11.67 -0.62 5.44
N GLU A 23 -12.06 -1.80 5.93
CA GLU A 23 -12.18 -2.08 7.36
C GLU A 23 -10.81 -2.04 8.06
N ILE A 24 -9.78 -2.67 7.48
CA ILE A 24 -8.40 -2.62 8.00
C ILE A 24 -7.89 -1.18 8.00
N ILE A 25 -8.12 -0.42 6.92
CA ILE A 25 -7.72 0.99 6.85
C ILE A 25 -8.36 1.79 8.00
N ALA A 26 -9.66 1.60 8.23
CA ALA A 26 -10.37 2.28 9.32
C ALA A 26 -9.91 1.82 10.72
N ALA A 27 -9.51 0.56 10.89
CA ALA A 27 -9.04 0.03 12.18
C ALA A 27 -7.67 0.60 12.59
N TYR A 28 -6.84 0.98 11.61
CA TYR A 28 -5.53 1.60 11.81
C TYR A 28 -5.58 3.13 11.81
N ASP A 29 -6.78 3.72 11.76
CA ASP A 29 -6.95 5.18 11.67
C ASP A 29 -6.22 5.90 12.81
N ASP A 30 -5.41 6.87 12.43
CA ASP A 30 -4.54 7.67 13.29
C ASP A 30 -4.85 9.17 13.20
N ASP A 31 -5.95 9.54 12.50
CA ASP A 31 -6.35 10.92 12.17
C ASP A 31 -5.26 11.71 11.40
N HIS A 32 -4.20 11.06 10.91
CA HIS A 32 -3.05 11.71 10.32
C HIS A 32 -2.58 11.06 9.03
N TYR A 33 -1.81 9.97 9.09
CA TYR A 33 -1.26 9.29 7.91
C TYR A 33 -2.31 8.44 7.17
N SER A 34 -3.41 8.11 7.83
CA SER A 34 -4.54 7.35 7.29
C SER A 34 -5.25 8.09 6.15
N HIS A 35 -5.20 9.42 6.12
CA HIS A 35 -5.73 10.24 5.03
C HIS A 35 -4.96 10.09 3.71
N GLY A 36 -3.79 9.43 3.70
CA GLY A 36 -3.07 9.09 2.47
C GLY A 36 -3.79 8.05 1.63
N TRP A 37 -4.72 7.29 2.20
CA TRP A 37 -5.52 6.29 1.49
C TRP A 37 -6.62 6.93 0.63
N GLY A 38 -6.80 6.41 -0.58
CA GLY A 38 -7.85 6.84 -1.50
C GLY A 38 -8.40 5.70 -2.35
N SER A 39 -9.69 5.73 -2.67
CA SER A 39 -10.29 4.80 -3.64
C SER A 39 -11.19 5.56 -4.62
N PRO A 40 -11.29 5.12 -5.89
CA PRO A 40 -12.20 5.73 -6.85
C PRO A 40 -13.65 5.71 -6.35
N ARG A 41 -14.32 6.87 -6.41
CA ARG A 41 -15.74 7.02 -6.01
C ARG A 41 -16.70 6.30 -6.96
N ARG A 42 -16.31 6.16 -8.24
CA ARG A 42 -17.08 5.45 -9.25
C ARG A 42 -16.26 4.26 -9.73
N GLN A 43 -16.89 3.09 -9.67
CA GLN A 43 -16.34 1.86 -10.20
C GLN A 43 -16.55 1.91 -11.72
N HIS A 44 -15.49 1.73 -12.48
CA HIS A 44 -15.65 1.26 -13.85
C HIS A 44 -15.98 -0.24 -13.77
N GLY A 45 -16.68 -0.82 -14.75
CA GLY A 45 -17.09 -2.24 -14.73
C GLY A 45 -15.92 -3.25 -14.83
N SER A 46 -14.76 -2.92 -14.25
CA SER A 46 -13.62 -3.79 -14.07
C SER A 46 -13.91 -4.78 -12.94
N TRP A 47 -13.38 -5.98 -13.11
CA TRP A 47 -13.39 -7.05 -12.13
C TRP A 47 -12.40 -6.75 -10.99
N ALA A 48 -11.30 -6.07 -11.33
CA ALA A 48 -10.32 -5.55 -10.38
C ALA A 48 -10.75 -4.21 -9.77
N HIS A 49 -10.52 -4.08 -8.47
CA HIS A 49 -10.68 -2.87 -7.68
C HIS A 49 -9.33 -2.35 -7.21
N TYR A 50 -9.19 -1.03 -7.18
CA TYR A 50 -7.94 -0.37 -6.79
C TYR A 50 -8.11 0.52 -5.56
N VAL A 51 -7.13 0.43 -4.67
CA VAL A 51 -6.94 1.32 -3.52
C VAL A 51 -5.55 1.94 -3.64
N PHE A 52 -5.45 3.25 -3.47
CA PHE A 52 -4.22 4.02 -3.66
C PHE A 52 -3.73 4.58 -2.33
N TYR A 53 -2.42 4.71 -2.19
CA TYR A 53 -1.81 5.46 -1.09
C TYR A 53 -0.83 6.49 -1.63
N GLY A 54 -0.82 7.66 -1.03
CA GLY A 54 0.15 8.72 -1.31
C GLY A 54 0.29 9.67 -0.15
N ALA A 55 1.40 9.59 0.59
CA ALA A 55 1.72 10.50 1.68
C ALA A 55 3.21 10.46 2.04
N ASP A 56 3.67 11.52 2.69
CA ASP A 56 4.94 11.51 3.40
C ASP A 56 4.68 11.20 4.87
N ILE A 57 5.30 10.14 5.39
CA ILE A 57 5.18 9.73 6.79
C ILE A 57 6.52 9.88 7.51
N ARG A 58 6.50 9.95 8.84
CA ARG A 58 7.74 9.86 9.61
C ARG A 58 8.31 8.44 9.53
N GLU A 59 9.63 8.31 9.50
CA GLU A 59 10.31 7.01 9.61
C GLU A 59 9.80 6.19 10.80
N SER A 60 9.55 6.85 11.94
CA SER A 60 9.00 6.21 13.14
C SER A 60 7.59 5.60 12.97
N ALA A 61 6.86 6.00 11.93
CA ALA A 61 5.54 5.47 11.59
C ALA A 61 5.60 4.37 10.51
N LEU A 62 6.79 4.01 9.99
CA LEU A 62 6.91 2.94 9.01
C LEU A 62 6.38 1.61 9.53
N GLY A 63 6.67 1.28 10.80
CA GLY A 63 6.18 0.05 11.43
C GLY A 63 4.66 -0.05 11.38
N TRP A 64 3.96 1.01 11.77
CA TRP A 64 2.49 1.11 11.69
C TRP A 64 1.99 0.86 10.26
N PHE A 65 2.62 1.49 9.27
CA PHE A 65 2.20 1.34 7.87
C PHE A 65 2.51 -0.07 7.34
N THR A 66 3.67 -0.65 7.64
CA THR A 66 4.03 -2.01 7.22
C THR A 66 3.15 -3.07 7.86
N ASP A 67 2.72 -2.87 9.11
CA ASP A 67 1.80 -3.77 9.81
C ASP A 67 0.42 -3.73 9.12
N GLN A 68 -0.09 -2.55 8.80
CA GLN A 68 -1.34 -2.37 8.06
C GLN A 68 -1.29 -3.07 6.68
N ILE A 69 -0.22 -2.86 5.92
CA ILE A 69 -0.04 -3.51 4.61
C ILE A 69 0.12 -5.02 4.76
N GLY A 70 0.82 -5.49 5.79
CA GLY A 70 0.96 -6.91 6.09
C GLY A 70 -0.38 -7.59 6.37
N GLU A 71 -1.26 -6.93 7.11
CA GLU A 71 -2.63 -7.40 7.38
C GLU A 71 -3.48 -7.44 6.11
N ILE A 72 -3.41 -6.39 5.28
CA ILE A 72 -4.09 -6.34 3.98
C ILE A 72 -3.59 -7.45 3.05
N ALA A 73 -2.28 -7.65 2.96
CA ALA A 73 -1.68 -8.67 2.12
C ALA A 73 -2.14 -10.07 2.54
N GLY A 74 -2.37 -10.30 3.84
CA GLY A 74 -2.82 -11.57 4.40
C GLY A 74 -4.30 -11.89 4.19
N LEU A 75 -5.08 -11.00 3.55
CA LEU A 75 -6.48 -11.28 3.25
C LEU A 75 -6.60 -12.52 2.34
N PRO A 76 -7.50 -13.46 2.66
CA PRO A 76 -7.69 -14.65 1.84
C PRO A 76 -8.30 -14.29 0.48
N ALA A 77 -8.17 -15.20 -0.48
CA ALA A 77 -8.97 -15.16 -1.70
C ALA A 77 -10.46 -15.21 -1.34
N SER A 78 -11.29 -14.44 -2.06
CA SER A 78 -12.73 -14.39 -1.78
C SER A 78 -13.53 -15.49 -2.48
N ASP A 79 -12.94 -16.16 -3.46
CA ASP A 79 -13.55 -17.22 -4.26
C ASP A 79 -12.53 -18.32 -4.65
N ASP A 80 -12.98 -19.25 -5.50
CA ASP A 80 -12.22 -20.44 -5.92
C ASP A 80 -11.09 -20.12 -6.92
N ASP A 81 -11.04 -18.91 -7.49
CA ASP A 81 -9.98 -18.51 -8.43
C ASP A 81 -8.66 -18.25 -7.71
N GLY A 82 -8.71 -18.03 -6.39
CA GLY A 82 -7.53 -17.99 -5.54
C GLY A 82 -6.74 -16.68 -5.61
N ASP A 83 -7.34 -15.63 -6.19
CA ASP A 83 -6.70 -14.32 -6.33
C ASP A 83 -6.54 -13.62 -4.97
N LEU A 84 -5.28 -13.35 -4.62
CA LEU A 84 -4.92 -12.60 -3.42
C LEU A 84 -4.77 -11.12 -3.74
N VAL A 85 -4.79 -10.29 -2.69
CA VAL A 85 -4.45 -8.87 -2.83
C VAL A 85 -3.04 -8.75 -3.39
N GLN A 86 -2.88 -7.90 -4.40
CA GLN A 86 -1.60 -7.58 -5.03
C GLN A 86 -1.36 -6.08 -5.02
N GLY A 87 -0.12 -5.64 -5.17
CA GLY A 87 0.15 -4.21 -5.21
C GLY A 87 1.62 -3.85 -5.26
N LEU A 88 1.85 -2.56 -5.45
CA LEU A 88 3.18 -1.97 -5.58
C LEU A 88 3.22 -0.60 -4.92
N PHE A 89 4.24 -0.37 -4.08
CA PHE A 89 4.56 0.94 -3.53
C PHE A 89 6.02 1.27 -3.81
N LEU A 90 6.27 2.51 -4.21
CA LEU A 90 7.59 3.12 -4.20
C LEU A 90 7.75 3.93 -2.92
N VAL A 91 8.85 3.69 -2.23
CA VAL A 91 9.14 4.22 -0.89
C VAL A 91 10.48 4.93 -0.94
N SER A 92 10.48 6.26 -0.98
CA SER A 92 11.70 7.10 -0.90
C SER A 92 12.00 7.43 0.54
N HIS A 93 13.09 6.88 1.06
CA HIS A 93 13.63 7.26 2.36
C HIS A 93 14.67 8.38 2.17
N GLU A 94 14.56 9.49 2.90
CA GLU A 94 15.46 10.65 2.77
C GLU A 94 16.95 10.29 2.96
N VAL A 95 17.25 9.20 3.69
CA VAL A 95 18.62 8.77 4.01
C VAL A 95 19.02 7.46 3.34
N GLU A 96 18.08 6.53 3.17
CA GLU A 96 18.37 5.16 2.71
C GLU A 96 18.12 4.98 1.21
N GLY A 97 17.52 5.98 0.56
CA GLY A 97 17.15 5.95 -0.84
C GLY A 97 15.82 5.21 -1.06
N MET A 98 15.58 4.84 -2.32
CA MET A 98 14.30 4.28 -2.73
C MET A 98 14.25 2.76 -2.65
N THR A 99 13.17 2.25 -2.08
CA THR A 99 12.80 0.83 -2.10
C THR A 99 11.47 0.63 -2.81
N GLU A 100 11.30 -0.57 -3.35
CA GLU A 100 10.06 -1.06 -3.92
C GLU A 100 9.44 -2.08 -2.98
N TRP A 101 8.18 -1.87 -2.64
CA TRP A 101 7.41 -2.72 -1.76
C TRP A 101 6.32 -3.41 -2.57
N GLN A 102 6.38 -4.73 -2.64
CA GLN A 102 5.49 -5.57 -3.44
C GLN A 102 4.53 -6.30 -2.50
N VAL A 103 3.23 -6.13 -2.71
CA VAL A 103 2.21 -6.98 -2.09
C VAL A 103 1.92 -8.10 -3.08
N ARG A 104 2.24 -9.33 -2.71
CA ARG A 104 1.97 -10.54 -3.50
C ARG A 104 2.12 -11.78 -2.62
N ASP A 105 1.58 -12.90 -3.09
CA ASP A 105 1.72 -14.21 -2.43
C ASP A 105 1.27 -14.18 -0.94
N GLY A 106 0.31 -13.31 -0.64
CA GLY A 106 -0.24 -13.12 0.71
C GLY A 106 0.66 -12.34 1.68
N ARG A 107 1.68 -11.63 1.17
CA ARG A 107 2.74 -11.01 1.99
C ARG A 107 3.24 -9.70 1.39
N LEU A 108 3.92 -8.92 2.25
CA LEU A 108 4.72 -7.76 1.86
C LEU A 108 6.17 -8.19 1.61
N HIS A 109 6.70 -7.85 0.45
CA HIS A 109 8.10 -8.04 0.07
C HIS A 109 8.76 -6.70 -0.19
N THR A 110 10.00 -6.52 0.29
CA THR A 110 10.79 -5.31 0.04
C THR A 110 11.99 -5.64 -0.82
N ALA A 111 12.21 -4.82 -1.85
CA ALA A 111 13.36 -4.91 -2.75
C ALA A 111 13.95 -3.51 -3.01
N PRO A 112 15.22 -3.42 -3.45
CA PRO A 112 15.75 -2.16 -3.99
C PRO A 112 14.90 -1.69 -5.17
N ALA A 113 14.62 -0.39 -5.26
CA ALA A 113 13.90 0.16 -6.40
C ALA A 113 14.76 0.14 -7.67
N ASP A 114 14.14 -0.07 -8.83
CA ASP A 114 14.83 0.04 -10.11
C ASP A 114 15.39 1.46 -10.33
N THR A 115 16.56 1.55 -10.94
CA THR A 115 17.21 2.83 -11.28
C THR A 115 16.38 3.75 -12.17
N GLY A 116 15.42 3.20 -12.92
CA GLY A 116 14.45 3.94 -13.72
C GLY A 116 13.51 4.80 -12.89
N TYR A 117 13.32 4.51 -11.58
CA TYR A 117 12.47 5.29 -10.69
C TYR A 117 13.16 6.51 -10.05
N ARG A 118 14.45 6.76 -10.33
CA ARG A 118 15.18 7.91 -9.74
C ARG A 118 14.55 9.27 -9.99
N TYR A 119 13.75 9.45 -11.05
CA TYR A 119 13.04 10.71 -11.27
C TYR A 119 11.95 10.99 -10.22
N LEU A 120 11.59 9.98 -9.41
CA LEU A 120 10.66 10.07 -8.30
C LEU A 120 11.37 10.27 -6.95
N ASP A 121 12.69 10.14 -6.91
CA ASP A 121 13.55 10.34 -5.74
C ASP A 121 13.91 11.83 -5.71
N ALA A 122 13.24 12.60 -4.84
CA ALA A 122 13.33 14.06 -4.76
C ALA A 122 14.08 14.51 -3.52
#